data_AF-A0A9E6BEK4-F1
#
_entry.id   AF-A0A9E6BEK4-F1
#
_cell.length_a   1.000
_cell.length_b   1.000
_cell.length_c   1.000
_cell.angle_alpha   90.00
_cell.angle_beta   90.00
_cell.angle_gamma   90.00
#
_symmetry.space_group_name_H-M   'P 1'
#
loop_
_entity.id
_entity.type
_entity.pdbx_description
1 polymer ?
#
loop_
_entity_poly.entity_id
_entity_poly.type
_entity_poly.pdbx_seq_one_letter_code
_entity_poly.pdbx_strand_id
1 'polypeptide(L)'
;MLKIKRLAVILIISSLLLLPGCGDPDPEPSSDSIDVEKGQFDVTVTLPASMVELEDAETLIKDAKEKGIKEVVINSDGSVTYKMSSTVHKQVMQELREDFNRAVEDLKCGGDFISISDVRCNRDLTAIT
;
A
#
# COMPACT_ATOMS: atom_id res chain seq x y z
N MET A 1 2.73 -19.92 -25.02
CA MET A 1 3.31 -18.56 -24.98
C MET A 1 3.80 -18.15 -23.57
N LEU A 2 4.39 -19.07 -22.79
CA LEU A 2 4.80 -18.80 -21.39
C LEU A 2 6.27 -18.34 -21.26
N LYS A 3 7.04 -18.34 -22.35
CA LYS A 3 8.50 -18.06 -22.33
C LYS A 3 8.90 -16.59 -22.57
N ILE A 4 7.96 -15.71 -22.94
CA ILE A 4 8.30 -14.32 -23.32
C ILE A 4 8.23 -13.33 -22.14
N LYS A 5 7.36 -13.58 -21.13
CA LYS A 5 7.14 -12.63 -20.03
C LYS A 5 8.26 -12.61 -18.98
N ARG A 6 9.06 -13.67 -18.87
CA ARG A 6 10.20 -13.73 -17.91
C ARG A 6 11.46 -13.05 -18.42
N LEU A 7 11.52 -12.67 -19.70
CA LEU A 7 12.70 -12.03 -20.29
C LEU A 7 12.77 -10.53 -19.98
N ALA A 8 11.63 -9.87 -19.71
CA ALA A 8 11.60 -8.44 -19.43
C ALA A 8 12.04 -8.07 -18.00
N VAL A 9 11.88 -8.98 -17.02
CA VAL A 9 12.15 -8.69 -15.60
C VAL A 9 13.63 -8.85 -15.24
N ILE A 10 14.38 -9.64 -16.00
CA ILE A 10 15.80 -9.92 -15.72
C ILE A 10 16.70 -8.72 -16.09
N LEU A 11 16.26 -7.84 -17.00
CA LEU A 11 17.09 -6.72 -17.48
C LEU A 11 17.24 -5.56 -16.49
N ILE A 12 16.30 -5.38 -15.54
CA ILE A 12 16.30 -4.22 -14.63
C ILE A 12 17.17 -4.47 -13.39
N ILE A 13 17.41 -5.73 -13.03
CA ILE A 13 18.11 -6.12 -11.79
C ILE A 13 19.64 -6.08 -11.92
N SER A 14 20.18 -5.97 -13.14
CA SER A 14 21.64 -6.07 -13.38
C SER A 14 22.41 -4.75 -13.27
N SER A 15 21.77 -3.59 -13.07
CA SER A 15 22.45 -2.27 -13.17
C SER A 15 22.77 -1.60 -11.84
N LEU A 16 22.63 -2.26 -10.69
CA LEU A 16 22.84 -1.63 -9.38
C LEU A 16 23.90 -2.31 -8.51
N LEU A 17 25.05 -2.67 -9.07
CA LEU A 17 26.24 -3.04 -8.29
C LEU A 17 27.46 -2.53 -9.03
N LEU A 18 27.99 -1.37 -8.65
CA LEU A 18 29.40 -1.00 -8.81
C LEU A 18 29.62 0.37 -8.13
N LEU A 19 29.99 0.37 -6.84
CA LEU A 19 30.95 1.32 -6.25
C LEU A 19 31.50 0.73 -4.92
N PRO A 20 32.83 0.50 -4.80
CA PRO A 20 33.52 0.33 -3.52
C PRO A 20 34.18 1.64 -3.08
N GLY A 21 34.16 1.98 -1.77
CA GLY A 21 34.86 3.17 -1.26
C GLY A 21 34.93 3.23 0.28
N CYS A 22 36.15 3.25 0.80
CA CYS A 22 36.64 3.02 2.18
C CYS A 22 36.52 4.21 3.16
N GLY A 23 36.57 3.95 4.48
CA GLY A 23 37.21 4.83 5.49
C GLY A 23 36.52 4.98 6.88
N ASP A 24 37.03 4.29 7.92
CA ASP A 24 36.76 4.51 9.37
C ASP A 24 37.67 5.64 9.99
N PRO A 25 37.64 5.98 11.30
CA PRO A 25 36.60 6.60 12.16
C PRO A 25 37.11 7.83 12.99
N ASP A 26 36.35 8.28 14.02
CA ASP A 26 36.60 9.26 15.14
C ASP A 26 35.99 10.71 15.04
N PRO A 27 35.66 11.40 16.16
CA PRO A 27 34.67 11.10 17.22
C PRO A 27 33.66 12.25 17.49
N GLU A 28 32.65 11.94 18.30
CA GLU A 28 31.48 12.73 18.75
C GLU A 28 31.77 14.17 19.27
N PRO A 29 30.77 15.07 19.19
CA PRO A 29 30.28 15.61 20.45
C PRO A 29 28.76 15.43 20.64
N SER A 30 28.46 14.91 21.83
CA SER A 30 27.16 14.87 22.51
C SER A 30 26.23 16.02 22.15
N SER A 31 25.08 15.68 21.58
CA SER A 31 23.88 16.52 21.61
C SER A 31 22.76 15.72 22.26
N ASP A 32 22.08 16.39 23.17
CA ASP A 32 21.00 15.89 24.01
C ASP A 32 20.10 14.89 23.30
N SER A 33 20.02 13.71 23.90
CA SER A 33 19.03 12.70 23.60
C SER A 33 17.64 13.26 23.87
N ILE A 34 17.06 13.94 22.88
CA ILE A 34 15.62 13.91 22.71
C ILE A 34 15.32 12.53 22.13
N ASP A 35 15.13 11.56 23.03
CA ASP A 35 14.42 10.33 22.72
C ASP A 35 12.96 10.73 22.47
N VAL A 36 12.70 11.35 21.31
CA VAL A 36 11.37 11.40 20.76
C VAL A 36 11.03 9.93 20.55
N GLU A 37 10.16 9.37 21.39
CA GLU A 37 9.62 8.03 21.19
C GLU A 37 9.46 7.82 19.68
N LYS A 38 10.20 6.86 19.11
CA LYS A 38 10.18 6.54 17.68
C LYS A 38 8.81 5.98 17.21
N GLY A 39 7.75 6.26 17.96
CA GLY A 39 6.34 6.17 17.60
C GLY A 39 5.87 7.42 16.88
N GLN A 40 6.52 7.76 15.76
CA GLN A 40 5.98 8.73 14.80
C GLN A 40 4.70 8.13 14.18
N PHE A 41 3.57 8.32 14.89
CA PHE A 41 2.18 8.03 14.57
C PHE A 41 1.93 6.80 13.66
N ASP A 42 1.95 5.61 14.26
CA ASP A 42 1.41 4.42 13.62
C ASP A 42 -0.11 4.54 13.49
N VAL A 43 -0.64 4.18 12.32
CA VAL A 43 -2.07 4.15 12.03
C VAL A 43 -2.56 2.73 12.18
N THR A 44 -3.67 2.57 12.90
CA THR A 44 -4.36 1.29 13.10
C THR A 44 -5.70 1.35 12.38
N VAL A 45 -5.96 0.38 11.50
CA VAL A 45 -7.20 0.27 10.73
C VAL A 45 -7.78 -1.11 10.94
N THR A 46 -9.07 -1.20 11.25
CA THR A 46 -9.78 -2.48 11.40
C THR A 46 -10.84 -2.60 10.33
N LEU A 47 -10.74 -3.65 9.51
CA LEU A 47 -11.75 -4.02 8.54
C LEU A 47 -12.73 -5.02 9.18
N PRO A 48 -14.05 -4.73 9.16
CA PRO A 48 -15.04 -5.63 9.72
C PRO A 48 -15.07 -6.95 8.93
N ALA A 49 -15.47 -8.05 9.59
CA ALA A 49 -15.51 -9.38 8.98
C ALA A 49 -16.32 -9.43 7.66
N SER A 50 -17.35 -8.60 7.52
CA SER A 50 -18.16 -8.49 6.30
C SER A 50 -17.41 -7.96 5.08
N MET A 51 -16.21 -7.39 5.27
CA MET A 51 -15.36 -6.86 4.20
C MET A 51 -14.10 -7.71 3.97
N VAL A 52 -13.91 -8.79 4.72
CA VAL A 52 -12.72 -9.62 4.63
C VAL A 52 -13.07 -10.99 4.07
N GLU A 53 -12.57 -11.28 2.88
CA GLU A 53 -12.59 -12.63 2.31
C GLU A 53 -11.36 -13.40 2.81
N LEU A 54 -11.52 -14.07 3.96
CA LEU A 54 -10.46 -14.90 4.56
C LEU A 54 -10.41 -16.28 3.87
N GLU A 55 -10.03 -16.31 2.58
CA GLU A 55 -9.76 -17.59 1.90
C GLU A 55 -8.39 -18.15 2.32
N ASP A 56 -7.38 -17.29 2.52
CA ASP A 56 -6.04 -17.67 2.97
C ASP A 56 -5.38 -16.57 3.82
N ALA A 57 -5.36 -16.79 5.13
CA ALA A 57 -4.76 -15.89 6.10
C ALA A 57 -3.24 -15.71 5.92
N GLU A 58 -2.52 -16.75 5.50
CA GLU A 58 -1.06 -16.66 5.33
C GLU A 58 -0.70 -15.77 4.15
N THR A 59 -1.41 -15.92 3.03
CA THR A 59 -1.24 -15.06 1.86
C THR A 59 -1.57 -13.61 2.19
N LEU A 60 -2.66 -13.35 2.92
CA LEU A 60 -3.03 -12.00 3.35
C LEU A 60 -1.94 -11.33 4.19
N ILE A 61 -1.37 -12.06 5.18
CA ILE A 61 -0.29 -11.53 6.03
C ILE A 61 0.96 -11.27 5.21
N LYS A 62 1.29 -12.15 4.27
CA LYS A 62 2.46 -12.00 3.40
C LYS A 62 2.34 -10.75 2.52
N ASP A 63 1.22 -10.58 1.83
CA ASP A 63 0.97 -9.44 0.94
C ASP A 63 0.99 -8.12 1.72
N ALA A 64 0.40 -8.11 2.93
CA ALA A 64 0.44 -6.95 3.81
C ALA A 64 1.89 -6.56 4.17
N LYS A 65 2.75 -7.54 4.49
CA LYS A 65 4.16 -7.29 4.80
C LYS A 65 4.94 -6.78 3.58
N GLU A 66 4.68 -7.32 2.39
CA GLU A 66 5.28 -6.83 1.14
C GLU A 66 4.93 -5.36 0.87
N LYS A 67 3.72 -4.92 1.27
CA LYS A 67 3.28 -3.52 1.23
C LYS A 67 3.82 -2.64 2.38
N GLY A 68 4.67 -3.17 3.25
CA GLY A 68 5.26 -2.42 4.37
C GLY A 68 4.34 -2.26 5.58
N ILE A 69 3.27 -3.06 5.70
CA ILE A 69 2.43 -3.13 6.90
C ILE A 69 3.20 -3.88 7.99
N LYS A 70 3.23 -3.32 9.19
CA LYS A 70 4.04 -3.83 10.31
C LYS A 70 3.38 -5.03 10.99
N GLU A 71 2.07 -4.97 11.16
CA GLU A 71 1.30 -5.96 11.93
C GLU A 71 -0.07 -6.20 11.29
N VAL A 72 -0.51 -7.45 11.32
CA VAL A 72 -1.83 -7.90 10.91
C VAL A 72 -2.37 -8.85 11.97
N VAL A 73 -3.55 -8.57 12.49
CA VAL A 73 -4.22 -9.36 13.52
C VAL A 73 -5.59 -9.77 13.01
N ILE A 74 -5.86 -11.07 13.01
CA ILE A 74 -7.19 -11.62 12.75
C ILE A 74 -7.90 -11.74 14.10
N ASN A 75 -8.97 -11.00 14.28
CA ASN A 75 -9.73 -10.95 15.53
C ASN A 75 -10.70 -12.13 15.63
N SER A 76 -11.17 -12.44 16.84
CA SER A 76 -12.10 -13.56 17.08
C SER A 76 -13.47 -13.39 16.42
N ASP A 77 -13.86 -12.15 16.11
CA ASP A 77 -15.10 -11.82 15.39
C ASP A 77 -14.95 -11.88 13.86
N GLY A 78 -13.78 -12.29 13.36
CA GLY A 78 -13.46 -12.38 11.93
C GLY A 78 -13.03 -11.06 11.29
N SER A 79 -13.01 -9.95 12.04
CA SER A 79 -12.42 -8.70 11.56
C SER A 79 -10.90 -8.79 11.49
N VAL A 80 -10.26 -7.93 10.68
CA VAL A 80 -8.81 -7.88 10.55
C VAL A 80 -8.29 -6.49 10.85
N THR A 81 -7.33 -6.40 11.76
CA THR A 81 -6.67 -5.16 12.16
C THR A 81 -5.28 -5.07 11.55
N TYR A 82 -4.98 -3.95 10.90
CA TYR A 82 -3.69 -3.64 10.30
C TYR A 82 -3.03 -2.48 11.06
N LYS A 83 -1.74 -2.61 11.37
CA LYS A 83 -0.91 -1.53 11.91
C LYS A 83 0.20 -1.19 10.94
N MET A 84 0.28 0.07 10.54
CA MET A 84 1.23 0.55 9.53
C MET A 84 1.71 1.97 9.86
N SER A 85 2.79 2.41 9.20
CA SER A 85 3.23 3.80 9.33
C SER A 85 2.25 4.76 8.65
N SER A 86 2.23 6.02 9.08
CA SER A 86 1.45 7.08 8.41
C SER A 86 1.78 7.22 6.91
N THR A 87 3.03 6.94 6.50
CA THR A 87 3.43 6.98 5.08
C THR A 87 2.78 5.85 4.29
N VAL A 88 2.84 4.62 4.82
CA VAL A 88 2.21 3.44 4.18
C VAL A 88 0.69 3.64 4.09
N HIS A 89 0.06 4.14 5.16
CA HIS A 89 -1.37 4.46 5.14
C HIS A 89 -1.74 5.45 4.01
N LYS A 90 -0.94 6.52 3.81
CA LYS A 90 -1.16 7.48 2.73
C LYS A 90 -1.02 6.83 1.34
N GLN A 91 -0.05 5.94 1.16
CA GLN A 91 0.13 5.21 -0.10
C GLN A 91 -1.07 4.30 -0.39
N VAL A 92 -1.51 3.52 0.60
CA VAL A 92 -2.69 2.64 0.47
C VAL A 92 -3.95 3.46 0.13
N MET A 93 -4.16 4.62 0.77
CA MET A 93 -5.30 5.49 0.45
C MET A 93 -5.20 6.13 -0.94
N GLN A 94 -3.99 6.39 -1.44
CA GLN A 94 -3.79 6.87 -2.80
C GLN A 94 -4.10 5.78 -3.83
N GLU A 95 -3.61 4.56 -3.63
CA GLU A 95 -3.93 3.40 -4.49
C GLU A 95 -5.44 3.18 -4.57
N LEU A 96 -6.12 3.17 -3.42
CA LEU A 96 -7.58 3.02 -3.35
C LEU A 96 -8.32 4.12 -4.13
N ARG A 97 -7.84 5.36 -4.05
CA ARG A 97 -8.41 6.49 -4.79
C ARG A 97 -8.20 6.33 -6.30
N GLU A 98 -7.03 5.87 -6.72
CA GLU A 98 -6.71 5.63 -8.14
C GLU A 98 -7.57 4.52 -8.73
N ASP A 99 -7.77 3.42 -8.00
CA ASP A 99 -8.65 2.32 -8.41
C ASP A 99 -10.12 2.76 -8.47
N PHE A 100 -10.59 3.56 -7.49
CA PHE A 100 -11.93 4.14 -7.54
C PHE A 100 -12.12 5.04 -8.77
N ASN A 101 -11.17 5.93 -9.05
CA ASN A 101 -11.25 6.81 -10.22
C ASN A 101 -11.26 6.01 -11.54
N ARG A 102 -10.52 4.90 -11.60
CA ARG A 102 -10.55 4.00 -12.76
C ARG A 102 -11.91 3.37 -12.94
N ALA A 103 -12.53 2.87 -11.87
CA ALA A 103 -13.88 2.32 -11.91
C ALA A 103 -14.92 3.37 -12.36
N VAL A 104 -14.78 4.63 -11.93
CA VAL A 104 -15.62 5.74 -12.39
C VAL A 104 -15.42 6.01 -13.89
N GLU A 105 -14.18 6.00 -14.37
CA GLU A 105 -13.89 6.20 -15.79
C GLU A 105 -14.41 5.04 -16.65
N ASP A 106 -14.25 3.81 -16.18
CA ASP A 106 -14.81 2.62 -16.82
C ASP A 106 -16.34 2.70 -16.88
N LEU A 107 -17.00 3.27 -15.88
CA LEU A 107 -18.46 3.47 -15.89
C LEU A 107 -18.90 4.49 -16.95
N LYS A 108 -18.09 5.52 -17.23
CA LYS A 108 -18.35 6.51 -18.28
C LYS A 108 -18.08 5.97 -19.68
N CYS A 109 -16.97 5.26 -19.83
CA CYS A 109 -16.36 4.95 -21.13
C CYS A 109 -16.50 3.48 -21.55
N GLY A 110 -16.86 2.58 -20.62
CA GLY A 110 -16.89 1.14 -20.81
C GLY A 110 -18.03 0.62 -21.70
N GLY A 111 -19.01 1.46 -22.02
CA GLY A 111 -20.10 1.13 -22.95
C GLY A 111 -21.15 0.15 -22.39
N ASP A 112 -20.90 -0.47 -21.24
CA ASP A 112 -21.83 -1.38 -20.55
C ASP A 112 -23.15 -0.71 -20.18
N PHE A 113 -23.12 0.61 -19.94
CA PHE A 113 -24.29 1.40 -19.55
C PHE A 113 -24.51 2.58 -20.49
N ILE A 114 -25.18 2.31 -21.62
CA ILE A 114 -25.47 3.29 -22.68
C ILE A 114 -26.24 4.53 -22.15
N SER A 115 -27.02 4.37 -21.07
CA SER A 115 -27.77 5.45 -20.45
C SER A 115 -26.93 6.39 -19.58
N ILE A 116 -25.70 6.01 -19.21
CA ILE A 116 -24.82 6.83 -18.37
C ILE A 116 -23.95 7.67 -19.30
N SER A 117 -24.12 9.00 -19.25
CA SER A 117 -23.38 9.94 -20.10
C SER A 117 -22.23 10.65 -19.38
N ASP A 118 -22.27 10.75 -18.05
CA ASP A 118 -21.21 11.31 -17.21
C ASP A 118 -21.37 10.78 -15.78
N VAL A 119 -20.28 10.80 -15.01
CA VAL A 119 -20.25 10.43 -13.59
C VAL A 119 -19.31 11.40 -12.87
N ARG A 120 -19.76 12.06 -11.80
CA ARG A 120 -18.96 13.03 -11.05
C ARG A 120 -18.85 12.60 -9.62
N CYS A 121 -17.64 12.75 -9.07
CA CYS A 121 -17.37 12.49 -7.67
C CYS A 121 -16.78 13.74 -7.04
N ASN A 122 -17.19 14.04 -5.82
CA ASN A 122 -16.56 15.12 -5.05
C ASN A 122 -15.18 14.68 -4.53
N ARG A 123 -14.38 15.64 -4.06
CA ARG A 123 -12.97 15.41 -3.76
C ARG A 123 -12.76 14.36 -2.66
N ASP A 124 -13.64 14.25 -1.68
CA ASP A 124 -13.53 13.31 -0.57
C ASP A 124 -14.26 11.98 -0.82
N LEU A 125 -14.80 11.78 -2.04
CA LEU A 125 -15.52 10.57 -2.46
C LEU A 125 -16.77 10.25 -1.61
N THR A 126 -17.37 11.27 -0.99
CA THR A 126 -18.59 11.13 -0.20
C THR A 126 -19.88 11.30 -1.01
N ALA A 127 -19.79 11.84 -2.23
CA ALA A 127 -20.93 12.03 -3.12
C ALA A 127 -20.56 11.68 -4.57
N ILE A 128 -21.48 10.96 -5.23
CA ILE A 128 -21.40 10.54 -6.63
C ILE A 128 -22.69 10.99 -7.34
N THR A 129 -22.59 11.53 -8.55
CA THR A 129 -23.73 12.02 -9.35
C THR A 129 -23.57 11.68 -10.81
#